data_AF-A0A2N2RLV7-F1
#
_entry.id   AF-A0A2N2RLV7-F1
#
_cell.length_a   1.000
_cell.length_b   1.000
_cell.length_c   1.000
_cell.angle_alpha   90.00
_cell.angle_beta   90.00
_cell.angle_gamma   90.00
#
_symmetry.space_group_name_H-M   'P 1'
#
loop_
_entity.id
_entity.type
_entity.pdbx_description
1 polymer ?
#
loop_
_entity_poly.entity_id
_entity_poly.type
_entity_poly.pdbx_seq_one_letter_code
_entity_poly.pdbx_strand_id
1 'polypeptide(L)'
;MGWIGTSICRHCQHHSIFGGYMYDLESKTQQVTQAKHGLHIPMLMPDEFFMGYLGRLTHINGLGNTSNTNKILSAWVKQSHPEANVVPAAYSLPKLLDIDVETFIRQHTFAPITGAIKSKTVQRNAEVTARQNSNLQGMLITTSKKIKKAACFCASCVKEDIDYLGFSFWRRSHQLSGIDWCLKHNVPLREVNEDAPYEIQPANYLMNKRFTEVNIESHTADPVVLRYAQLIQDALELAVPLDFKVTGQVLFKQSKEFNIRTSAKGNKKTLSDLMIEQLPDYWLSKHFPNLKKERHGTYLSSFDDVLRLNGNGKSCMNTLLAAAVLFKNADEAIFEFTQHQYKCPPKAKPKISDKAIIESYIKFQGNIKRVAAELNQSYDTLYARAATLGLPALTNVNRATFNAIMSFFRGEDFLTSINKPGVNPEKFESVIRIAGGQLSSTINKFKRSMSSTKLS
;
A
#
# COMPACT_ATOMS: atom_id res chain seq x y z
N MET A 1 -55.47 -14.35 6.88
CA MET A 1 -55.08 -13.11 7.59
C MET A 1 -54.54 -13.51 8.94
N GLY A 2 -53.23 -13.53 9.11
CA GLY A 2 -52.57 -14.00 10.33
C GLY A 2 -51.16 -13.43 10.37
N TRP A 3 -50.90 -12.68 11.44
CA TRP A 3 -49.62 -12.08 11.78
C TRP A 3 -48.60 -13.17 12.15
N ILE A 4 -47.37 -13.07 11.63
CA ILE A 4 -46.19 -13.68 12.24
C ILE A 4 -45.08 -12.62 12.27
N GLY A 5 -44.64 -12.32 13.48
CA GLY A 5 -43.77 -11.20 13.83
C GLY A 5 -42.31 -11.38 13.45
N THR A 6 -41.69 -10.24 13.16
CA THR A 6 -40.24 -10.07 13.06
C THR A 6 -39.71 -9.64 14.43
N SER A 7 -38.93 -10.52 15.06
CA SER A 7 -38.16 -10.23 16.27
C SER A 7 -37.03 -9.25 15.94
N ILE A 8 -37.17 -8.00 16.38
CA ILE A 8 -36.14 -6.98 16.37
C ILE A 8 -35.10 -7.33 17.44
N CYS A 9 -33.89 -7.70 17.01
CA CYS A 9 -32.74 -7.84 17.89
C CYS A 9 -32.31 -6.44 18.39
N ARG A 10 -32.68 -6.12 19.63
CA ARG A 10 -32.16 -4.98 20.39
C ARG A 10 -30.82 -5.38 21.01
N HIS A 11 -29.69 -5.09 20.35
CA HIS A 11 -28.38 -4.81 20.98
C HIS A 11 -27.33 -4.54 19.90
N CYS A 12 -27.14 -3.27 19.55
CA CYS A 12 -25.92 -2.75 18.95
C CYS A 12 -25.88 -1.23 19.18
N GLN A 13 -25.75 -0.83 20.45
CA GLN A 13 -25.22 0.49 20.81
C GLN A 13 -23.69 0.38 20.85
N HIS A 14 -23.05 0.43 19.67
CA HIS A 14 -21.64 0.77 19.61
C HIS A 14 -21.53 2.28 19.43
N HIS A 15 -21.22 2.97 20.53
CA HIS A 15 -20.71 4.33 20.54
C HIS A 15 -19.43 4.38 19.70
N SER A 16 -19.55 4.81 18.44
CA SER A 16 -18.43 5.37 17.71
C SER A 16 -18.14 6.74 18.31
N ILE A 17 -17.03 6.80 19.06
CA ILE A 17 -16.42 8.04 19.54
C ILE A 17 -15.91 8.78 18.30
N PHE A 18 -16.78 9.55 17.67
CA PHE A 18 -16.39 10.56 16.71
C PHE A 18 -15.77 11.72 17.50
N GLY A 19 -14.45 11.87 17.38
CA GLY A 19 -13.75 13.06 17.83
C GLY A 19 -14.37 14.29 17.16
N GLY A 20 -14.82 15.22 17.99
CA GLY A 20 -15.64 16.35 17.59
C GLY A 20 -14.93 17.31 16.64
N TYR A 21 -15.54 17.54 15.49
CA TYR A 21 -15.58 18.84 14.85
C TYR A 21 -17.06 19.23 14.77
N MET A 22 -17.50 20.09 15.69
CA MET A 22 -18.79 20.77 15.56
C MET A 22 -18.68 21.73 14.38
N TYR A 23 -19.42 21.46 13.31
CA TYR A 23 -19.60 22.41 12.21
C TYR A 23 -20.90 23.15 12.42
N ASP A 24 -20.79 24.48 12.48
CA ASP A 24 -21.91 25.40 12.59
C ASP A 24 -22.69 25.40 11.27
N LEU A 25 -23.98 25.09 11.36
CA LEU A 25 -24.87 24.79 10.23
C LEU A 25 -25.71 26.03 9.87
N GLU A 26 -25.06 27.12 9.45
CA GLU A 26 -25.77 28.27 8.88
C GLU A 26 -25.07 28.85 7.64
N SER A 27 -25.32 28.24 6.47
CA SER A 27 -25.65 28.96 5.22
C SER A 27 -25.89 27.94 4.10
N LYS A 28 -27.10 27.97 3.53
CA LYS A 28 -27.47 27.14 2.39
C LYS A 28 -26.75 27.63 1.13
N THR A 29 -26.15 26.68 0.41
CA THR A 29 -25.59 26.81 -0.96
C THR A 29 -24.37 27.71 -1.10
N GLN A 30 -23.20 27.17 -0.73
CA GLN A 30 -21.93 27.51 -1.37
C GLN A 30 -21.02 26.29 -1.23
N GLN A 31 -20.49 25.78 -2.35
CA GLN A 31 -19.24 25.02 -2.27
C GLN A 31 -18.26 25.97 -1.58
N VAL A 32 -17.97 25.73 -0.29
CA VAL A 32 -17.03 26.55 0.46
C VAL A 32 -15.72 26.47 -0.31
N THR A 33 -15.39 27.55 -1.01
CA THR A 33 -14.20 27.65 -1.83
C THR A 33 -13.28 28.68 -1.21
N GLN A 34 -12.03 28.30 -1.03
CA GLN A 34 -10.98 29.26 -0.68
C GLN A 34 -10.22 29.57 -1.96
N ALA A 35 -10.07 30.85 -2.28
CA ALA A 35 -9.18 31.26 -3.35
C ALA A 35 -7.73 31.09 -2.86
N LYS A 36 -6.98 30.15 -3.43
CA LYS A 36 -5.52 30.10 -3.29
C LYS A 36 -4.88 30.01 -4.66
N HIS A 37 -3.85 30.81 -4.89
CA HIS A 37 -3.07 30.80 -6.14
C HIS A 37 -3.92 30.95 -7.41
N GLY A 38 -5.01 31.73 -7.34
CA GLY A 38 -5.93 31.96 -8.47
C GLY A 38 -6.90 30.81 -8.76
N LEU A 39 -6.96 29.78 -7.91
CA LEU A 39 -7.93 28.69 -8.00
C LEU A 39 -8.94 28.78 -6.86
N HIS A 40 -10.21 28.56 -7.19
CA HIS A 40 -11.27 28.25 -6.25
C HIS A 40 -11.14 26.79 -5.81
N ILE A 41 -10.74 26.57 -4.55
CA ILE A 41 -10.49 25.23 -4.02
C ILE A 41 -11.74 24.70 -3.32
N PRO A 42 -12.42 23.68 -3.85
CA PRO A 42 -13.57 23.09 -3.18
C PRO A 42 -13.20 22.38 -1.87
N MET A 43 -14.14 22.31 -0.94
CA MET A 43 -14.04 21.43 0.22
C MET A 43 -13.89 19.96 -0.21
N LEU A 44 -12.86 19.29 0.34
CA LEU A 44 -12.61 17.85 0.20
C LEU A 44 -13.50 17.08 1.18
N MET A 45 -14.28 16.11 0.67
CA MET A 45 -15.22 15.35 1.49
C MET A 45 -14.62 14.05 2.03
N PRO A 46 -15.09 13.56 3.21
CA PRO A 46 -14.75 12.22 3.67
C PRO A 46 -15.12 11.16 2.63
N ASP A 47 -14.25 10.17 2.43
CA ASP A 47 -14.37 9.12 1.40
C ASP A 47 -14.48 9.64 -0.05
N GLU A 48 -14.19 10.92 -0.33
CA GLU A 48 -14.13 11.42 -1.70
C GLU A 48 -12.94 10.82 -2.46
N PHE A 49 -13.21 10.21 -3.60
CA PHE A 49 -12.17 9.68 -4.47
C PHE A 49 -11.41 10.82 -5.16
N PHE A 50 -10.08 10.80 -5.11
CA PHE A 50 -9.26 11.92 -5.55
C PHE A 50 -9.49 12.32 -7.03
N MET A 51 -9.83 11.37 -7.91
CA MET A 51 -10.15 11.69 -9.31
C MET A 51 -11.47 12.47 -9.42
N GLY A 52 -12.45 12.15 -8.57
CA GLY A 52 -13.70 12.92 -8.50
C GLY A 52 -13.48 14.31 -7.93
N TYR A 53 -12.61 14.44 -6.93
CA TYR A 53 -12.20 15.74 -6.39
C TYR A 53 -11.48 16.58 -7.47
N LEU A 54 -10.56 15.97 -8.21
CA LEU A 54 -9.86 16.64 -9.32
C LEU A 54 -10.85 17.15 -10.38
N GLY A 55 -11.86 16.34 -10.73
CA GLY A 55 -12.94 16.76 -11.64
C GLY A 55 -13.76 17.94 -11.12
N ARG A 56 -14.10 17.96 -9.82
CA ARG A 56 -14.76 19.12 -9.20
C ARG A 56 -13.88 20.37 -9.27
N LEU A 57 -12.60 20.25 -8.93
CA LEU A 57 -11.65 21.37 -9.02
C LEU A 57 -11.55 21.89 -10.45
N THR A 58 -11.49 21.00 -11.46
CA THR A 58 -11.52 21.37 -12.88
C THR A 58 -12.77 22.16 -13.23
N HIS A 59 -13.94 21.67 -12.84
CA HIS A 59 -15.23 22.24 -13.21
C HIS A 59 -15.45 23.63 -12.61
N ILE A 60 -15.20 23.80 -11.31
CA ILE A 60 -15.39 25.06 -10.59
C ILE A 60 -14.50 26.18 -11.16
N ASN A 61 -13.31 25.81 -11.67
CA ASN A 61 -12.35 26.76 -12.22
C ASN A 61 -12.43 26.91 -13.74
N GLY A 62 -13.42 26.28 -14.40
CA GLY A 62 -13.60 26.42 -15.86
C GLY A 62 -12.42 25.90 -16.69
N LEU A 63 -11.65 24.91 -16.19
CA LEU A 63 -10.38 24.48 -16.80
C LEU A 63 -10.54 23.49 -17.96
N GLY A 64 -11.78 23.14 -18.31
CA GLY A 64 -12.14 22.25 -19.41
C GLY A 64 -11.97 20.76 -19.09
N ASN A 65 -10.78 20.34 -18.67
CA ASN A 65 -10.48 18.93 -18.34
C ASN A 65 -9.42 18.78 -17.23
N THR A 66 -9.33 17.56 -16.70
CA THR A 66 -8.41 17.24 -15.59
C THR A 66 -6.94 17.29 -16.00
N SER A 67 -6.62 17.12 -17.29
CA SER A 67 -5.25 17.26 -17.81
C SER A 67 -4.74 18.71 -17.71
N ASN A 68 -5.58 19.69 -18.06
CA ASN A 68 -5.25 21.11 -17.88
C ASN A 68 -5.07 21.47 -16.40
N THR A 69 -5.95 20.93 -15.54
CA THR A 69 -5.83 21.11 -14.09
C THR A 69 -4.51 20.55 -13.57
N ASN A 70 -4.11 19.36 -14.01
CA ASN A 70 -2.83 18.76 -13.65
C ASN A 70 -1.62 19.58 -14.12
N LYS A 71 -1.68 20.19 -15.31
CA LYS A 71 -0.61 21.08 -15.79
C LYS A 71 -0.46 22.31 -14.90
N ILE A 72 -1.57 22.94 -14.52
CA ILE A 72 -1.58 24.12 -13.63
C ILE A 72 -1.02 23.73 -12.26
N LEU A 73 -1.52 22.65 -11.66
CA LEU A 73 -1.03 22.16 -10.37
C LEU A 73 0.47 21.81 -10.42
N SER A 74 0.92 21.18 -11.49
CA SER A 74 2.34 20.85 -11.68
C SER A 74 3.21 22.08 -11.80
N ALA A 75 2.77 23.10 -12.55
CA ALA A 75 3.49 24.36 -12.68
C ALA A 75 3.59 25.09 -11.35
N TRP A 76 2.50 25.12 -10.57
CA TRP A 76 2.47 25.71 -9.24
C TRP A 76 3.43 25.02 -8.26
N VAL A 77 3.43 23.68 -8.20
CA VAL A 77 4.36 22.93 -7.34
C VAL A 77 5.80 23.19 -7.76
N LYS A 78 6.11 23.21 -9.06
CA LYS A 78 7.47 23.50 -9.55
C LYS A 78 7.97 24.90 -9.17
N GLN A 79 7.08 25.89 -9.13
CA GLN A 79 7.45 27.24 -8.70
C GLN A 79 7.80 27.28 -7.21
N SER A 80 7.07 26.51 -6.38
CA SER A 80 7.27 26.47 -4.93
C SER A 80 8.36 25.48 -4.50
N HIS A 81 8.64 24.47 -5.33
CA HIS A 81 9.58 23.36 -5.11
C HIS A 81 10.34 23.04 -6.42
N PRO A 82 11.36 23.84 -6.81
CA PRO A 82 12.08 23.69 -8.08
C PRO A 82 12.74 22.32 -8.28
N GLU A 83 13.05 21.62 -7.19
CA GLU A 83 13.63 20.28 -7.16
C GLU A 83 12.65 19.16 -7.55
N ALA A 84 11.35 19.46 -7.65
CA ALA A 84 10.32 18.47 -7.97
C ALA A 84 10.21 18.20 -9.48
N ASN A 85 10.60 16.99 -9.91
CA ASN A 85 10.27 16.46 -11.24
C ASN A 85 8.75 16.31 -11.42
N VAL A 86 8.26 16.12 -12.67
CA VAL A 86 6.83 15.99 -13.04
C VAL A 86 5.99 15.39 -11.91
N VAL A 87 5.10 16.21 -11.36
CA VAL A 87 4.38 15.92 -10.11
C VAL A 87 2.94 15.52 -10.45
N PRO A 88 2.53 14.25 -10.25
CA PRO A 88 1.15 13.84 -10.45
C PRO A 88 0.19 14.57 -9.50
N ALA A 89 -1.09 14.67 -9.89
CA ALA A 89 -2.15 15.31 -9.12
C ALA A 89 -2.21 14.83 -7.66
N ALA A 90 -2.02 13.53 -7.44
CA ALA A 90 -2.05 12.90 -6.12
C ALA A 90 -0.94 13.39 -5.16
N TYR A 91 0.10 14.07 -5.66
CA TYR A 91 1.06 14.79 -4.83
C TYR A 91 0.75 16.29 -4.75
N SER A 92 0.38 16.93 -5.86
CA SER A 92 0.14 18.38 -5.89
C SER A 92 -1.11 18.80 -5.12
N LEU A 93 -2.17 18.00 -5.14
CA LEU A 93 -3.43 18.29 -4.46
C LEU A 93 -3.29 18.40 -2.94
N PRO A 94 -2.67 17.43 -2.23
CA PRO A 94 -2.44 17.56 -0.79
C PRO A 94 -1.67 18.84 -0.43
N LYS A 95 -0.67 19.23 -1.24
CA LYS A 95 0.06 20.49 -1.04
C LYS A 95 -0.84 21.71 -1.18
N LEU A 96 -1.72 21.74 -2.19
CA LEU A 96 -2.69 22.82 -2.37
C LEU A 96 -3.69 22.93 -1.21
N LEU A 97 -4.03 21.78 -0.63
CA LEU A 97 -5.00 21.64 0.45
C LEU A 97 -4.40 21.81 1.85
N ASP A 98 -3.09 22.00 1.96
CA ASP A 98 -2.35 21.98 3.23
C ASP A 98 -2.59 20.67 4.04
N ILE A 99 -2.74 19.55 3.33
CA ILE A 99 -2.89 18.21 3.90
C ILE A 99 -1.59 17.43 3.70
N ASP A 100 -1.21 16.66 4.71
CA ASP A 100 -0.10 15.71 4.58
C ASP A 100 -0.33 14.73 3.40
N VAL A 101 0.70 14.54 2.59
CA VAL A 101 0.62 13.75 1.34
C VAL A 101 0.26 12.30 1.65
N GLU A 102 0.82 11.72 2.72
CA GLU A 102 0.51 10.35 3.13
C GLU A 102 -0.96 10.21 3.55
N THR A 103 -1.46 11.17 4.32
CA THR A 103 -2.85 11.23 4.75
C THR A 103 -3.82 11.33 3.57
N PHE A 104 -3.55 12.22 2.62
CA PHE A 104 -4.36 12.34 1.40
C PHE A 104 -4.36 11.05 0.58
N ILE A 105 -3.17 10.46 0.35
CA ILE A 105 -3.05 9.20 -0.40
C ILE A 105 -3.83 8.09 0.30
N ARG A 106 -3.75 8.00 1.63
CA ARG A 106 -4.45 6.99 2.42
C ARG A 106 -5.96 7.14 2.37
N GLN A 107 -6.48 8.36 2.49
CA GLN A 107 -7.92 8.62 2.66
C GLN A 107 -8.67 8.81 1.33
N HIS A 108 -8.00 9.26 0.27
CA HIS A 108 -8.66 9.65 -0.99
C HIS A 108 -8.24 8.81 -2.20
N THR A 109 -7.41 7.78 -2.00
CA THR A 109 -6.96 6.87 -3.08
C THR A 109 -7.09 5.40 -2.67
N PHE A 110 -6.84 4.49 -3.61
CA PHE A 110 -6.81 3.05 -3.35
C PHE A 110 -5.43 2.52 -2.92
N ALA A 111 -4.50 3.40 -2.54
CA ALA A 111 -3.18 3.00 -2.04
C ALA A 111 -3.22 1.93 -0.92
N PRO A 112 -4.13 2.00 0.08
CA PRO A 112 -4.20 0.98 1.14
C PRO A 112 -4.42 -0.45 0.62
N ILE A 113 -5.24 -0.60 -0.43
CA ILE A 113 -5.63 -1.91 -0.98
C ILE A 113 -4.84 -2.30 -2.24
N THR A 114 -4.11 -1.39 -2.87
CA THR A 114 -3.25 -1.73 -4.02
C THR A 114 -1.83 -2.13 -3.60
N GLY A 115 -1.51 -2.08 -2.30
CA GLY A 115 -0.18 -2.44 -1.78
C GLY A 115 0.90 -1.39 -2.11
N ALA A 116 0.47 -0.17 -2.45
CA ALA A 116 1.32 0.98 -2.74
C ALA A 116 2.25 1.35 -1.57
N ILE A 117 1.78 1.09 -0.35
CA ILE A 117 2.48 1.41 0.89
C ILE A 117 3.05 0.09 1.44
N LYS A 118 4.35 -0.16 1.25
CA LYS A 118 5.02 -1.35 1.81
C LYS A 118 5.40 -1.11 3.27
N SER A 119 4.93 -1.97 4.19
CA SER A 119 5.20 -1.85 5.65
C SER A 119 6.71 -1.74 5.99
N LYS A 120 7.57 -2.38 5.21
CA LYS A 120 9.03 -2.36 5.43
C LYS A 120 9.71 -1.04 5.07
N THR A 121 9.05 -0.18 4.29
CA THR A 121 9.60 1.12 3.90
C THR A 121 9.19 2.21 4.89
N VAL A 122 7.96 2.14 5.40
CA VAL A 122 7.41 3.16 6.30
C VAL A 122 8.06 3.15 7.68
N GLN A 123 8.42 1.99 8.22
CA GLN A 123 9.04 1.93 9.56
C GLN A 123 10.57 2.06 9.58
N ARG A 124 11.27 2.10 8.44
CA ARG A 124 12.75 2.15 8.43
C ARG A 124 13.37 3.42 7.86
N ASN A 125 12.64 4.21 7.09
CA ASN A 125 13.24 5.30 6.33
C ASN A 125 12.58 6.67 6.57
N ALA A 126 12.13 6.94 7.79
CA ALA A 126 11.78 8.32 8.18
C ALA A 126 13.00 9.26 8.27
N GLU A 127 14.25 8.77 8.13
CA GLU A 127 15.45 9.58 8.33
C GLU A 127 16.60 9.37 7.32
N VAL A 128 16.38 8.73 6.16
CA VAL A 128 17.46 8.57 5.16
C VAL A 128 17.13 9.31 3.86
N THR A 129 17.74 10.48 3.77
CA THR A 129 18.06 11.33 2.62
C THR A 129 18.02 10.67 1.23
N ALA A 130 17.51 11.43 0.27
CA ALA A 130 17.66 11.27 -1.19
C ALA A 130 17.05 10.04 -1.89
N ARG A 131 16.34 9.14 -1.20
CA ARG A 131 15.51 8.07 -1.83
C ARG A 131 14.00 8.33 -1.79
N GLN A 132 13.57 9.53 -1.44
CA GLN A 132 12.14 9.90 -1.41
C GLN A 132 11.46 9.80 -2.78
N ASN A 133 12.19 9.98 -3.89
CA ASN A 133 11.61 9.95 -5.23
C ASN A 133 11.11 8.57 -5.69
N SER A 134 11.74 7.44 -5.32
CA SER A 134 11.35 6.13 -5.87
C SER A 134 10.13 5.49 -5.19
N ASN A 135 9.89 5.79 -3.90
CA ASN A 135 8.71 5.29 -3.18
C ASN A 135 7.47 6.13 -3.48
N LEU A 136 7.61 7.46 -3.55
CA LEU A 136 6.53 8.37 -3.97
C LEU A 136 6.09 8.05 -5.39
N GLN A 137 7.02 7.85 -6.34
CA GLN A 137 6.66 7.55 -7.72
C GLN A 137 5.94 6.20 -7.87
N GLY A 138 6.30 5.17 -7.10
CA GLY A 138 5.56 3.90 -7.03
C GLY A 138 4.17 4.03 -6.38
N MET A 139 4.03 4.87 -5.35
CA MET A 139 2.74 5.21 -4.74
C MET A 139 1.85 5.98 -5.71
N LEU A 140 2.41 6.93 -6.46
CA LEU A 140 1.65 7.77 -7.39
C LEU A 140 1.13 6.99 -8.61
N ILE A 141 1.91 6.03 -9.14
CA ILE A 141 1.46 5.13 -10.22
C ILE A 141 0.30 4.23 -9.78
N THR A 142 0.28 3.82 -8.51
CA THR A 142 -0.77 2.95 -7.95
C THR A 142 -2.01 3.71 -7.52
N THR A 143 -1.89 4.99 -7.11
CA THR A 143 -3.03 5.84 -6.75
C THR A 143 -4.01 6.06 -7.91
N SER A 144 -3.50 6.15 -9.15
CA SER A 144 -4.31 6.38 -10.36
C SER A 144 -4.88 5.10 -10.98
N LYS A 145 -4.61 3.92 -10.40
CA LYS A 145 -5.08 2.66 -10.98
C LYS A 145 -6.58 2.53 -10.76
N LYS A 146 -7.35 2.56 -11.85
CA LYS A 146 -8.77 2.16 -11.83
C LYS A 146 -8.87 0.71 -11.35
N ILE A 147 -9.59 0.49 -10.24
CA ILE A 147 -9.88 -0.85 -9.72
C ILE A 147 -11.09 -1.46 -10.42
N LYS A 148 -12.10 -0.63 -10.72
CA LYS A 148 -13.23 -0.97 -11.58
C LYS A 148 -13.08 -0.35 -12.97
N LYS A 149 -13.69 -1.00 -13.97
CA LYS A 149 -13.79 -0.46 -15.33
C LYS A 149 -14.70 0.77 -15.38
N ALA A 150 -15.88 0.65 -14.79
CA ALA A 150 -16.88 1.72 -14.67
C ALA A 150 -16.67 2.55 -13.41
N ALA A 151 -17.06 3.82 -13.45
CA ALA A 151 -17.25 4.63 -12.24
C ALA A 151 -18.62 4.33 -11.65
N CYS A 152 -18.70 4.15 -10.33
CA CYS A 152 -19.91 3.72 -9.64
C CYS A 152 -20.43 4.77 -8.67
N PHE A 153 -21.75 4.94 -8.59
CA PHE A 153 -22.36 5.82 -7.59
C PHE A 153 -23.69 5.26 -7.08
N CYS A 154 -24.13 5.74 -5.91
CA CYS A 154 -25.42 5.40 -5.33
C CYS A 154 -26.38 6.58 -5.50
N ALA A 155 -27.56 6.36 -6.06
CA ALA A 155 -28.56 7.41 -6.26
C ALA A 155 -29.04 8.03 -4.93
N SER A 156 -29.18 7.21 -3.88
CA SER A 156 -29.54 7.68 -2.54
C SER A 156 -28.45 8.56 -1.92
N CYS A 157 -27.17 8.19 -2.06
CA CYS A 157 -26.05 9.04 -1.66
C CYS A 157 -26.07 10.38 -2.40
N VAL A 158 -26.30 10.37 -3.72
CA VAL A 158 -26.35 11.60 -4.51
C VAL A 158 -27.47 12.52 -4.03
N LYS A 159 -28.66 11.96 -3.73
CA LYS A 159 -29.77 12.73 -3.18
C LYS A 159 -29.39 13.36 -1.83
N GLU A 160 -28.84 12.58 -0.90
CA GLU A 160 -28.38 13.11 0.38
C GLU A 160 -27.33 14.21 0.20
N ASP A 161 -26.35 14.01 -0.68
CA ASP A 161 -25.30 15.01 -0.91
C ASP A 161 -25.89 16.33 -1.43
N ILE A 162 -26.85 16.27 -2.36
CA ILE A 162 -27.53 17.48 -2.86
C ILE A 162 -28.36 18.14 -1.76
N ASP A 163 -29.12 17.36 -0.99
CA ASP A 163 -30.00 17.88 0.06
C ASP A 163 -29.22 18.57 1.20
N TYR A 164 -28.05 18.02 1.58
CA TYR A 164 -27.25 18.53 2.71
C TYR A 164 -26.08 19.43 2.32
N LEU A 165 -25.42 19.19 1.19
CA LEU A 165 -24.19 19.87 0.77
C LEU A 165 -24.40 20.78 -0.45
N GLY A 166 -25.49 20.59 -1.21
CA GLY A 166 -25.76 21.31 -2.46
C GLY A 166 -24.93 20.84 -3.67
N PHE A 167 -24.13 19.78 -3.52
CA PHE A 167 -23.35 19.17 -4.60
C PHE A 167 -23.14 17.68 -4.29
N SER A 168 -22.78 16.88 -5.30
CA SER A 168 -22.51 15.44 -5.11
C SER A 168 -21.08 15.09 -5.49
N PHE A 169 -20.55 13.99 -4.93
CA PHE A 169 -19.17 13.59 -5.16
C PHE A 169 -19.00 12.07 -5.30
N TRP A 170 -17.92 11.68 -5.99
CA TRP A 170 -17.58 10.28 -6.18
C TRP A 170 -16.98 9.71 -4.91
N ARG A 171 -17.69 8.76 -4.29
CA ARG A 171 -17.17 8.01 -3.13
C ARG A 171 -16.16 6.96 -3.58
N ARG A 172 -15.08 6.85 -2.84
CA ARG A 172 -14.01 5.87 -3.05
C ARG A 172 -14.51 4.46 -2.74
N SER A 173 -15.27 4.28 -1.66
CA SER A 173 -15.92 3.00 -1.30
C SER A 173 -16.75 2.38 -2.44
N HIS A 174 -17.44 3.19 -3.25
CA HIS A 174 -18.22 2.70 -4.38
C HIS A 174 -17.38 2.15 -5.54
N GLN A 175 -16.09 2.49 -5.63
CA GLN A 175 -15.23 2.03 -6.73
C GLN A 175 -14.43 0.75 -6.40
N LEU A 176 -14.70 0.12 -5.25
CA LEU A 176 -14.02 -1.11 -4.81
C LEU A 176 -14.49 -2.33 -5.63
N SER A 177 -13.54 -3.10 -6.17
CA SER A 177 -13.86 -4.37 -6.86
C SER A 177 -14.62 -5.31 -5.92
N GLY A 178 -15.60 -6.04 -6.45
CA GLY A 178 -16.47 -6.93 -5.67
C GLY A 178 -17.63 -6.24 -4.95
N ILE A 179 -17.70 -4.91 -4.93
CA ILE A 179 -18.79 -4.13 -4.31
C ILE A 179 -19.74 -3.63 -5.39
N ASP A 180 -20.90 -4.25 -5.56
CA ASP A 180 -21.89 -3.86 -6.60
C ASP A 180 -23.10 -3.09 -6.03
N TRP A 181 -23.12 -2.88 -4.72
CA TRP A 181 -24.17 -2.17 -3.99
C TRP A 181 -23.56 -1.15 -3.03
N CYS A 182 -24.36 -0.19 -2.61
CA CYS A 182 -23.97 0.77 -1.59
C CYS A 182 -24.06 0.11 -0.21
N LEU A 183 -22.95 0.07 0.55
CA LEU A 183 -22.94 -0.50 1.90
C LEU A 183 -23.76 0.33 2.91
N LYS A 184 -23.93 1.64 2.65
CA LYS A 184 -24.77 2.53 3.47
C LYS A 184 -26.27 2.32 3.22
N HIS A 185 -26.67 2.28 1.95
CA HIS A 185 -28.09 2.29 1.56
C HIS A 185 -28.64 0.92 1.17
N ASN A 186 -27.78 -0.08 1.04
CA ASN A 186 -28.10 -1.43 0.59
C ASN A 186 -28.89 -1.48 -0.74
N VAL A 187 -28.51 -0.63 -1.69
CA VAL A 187 -29.11 -0.56 -3.04
C VAL A 187 -28.05 -0.77 -4.13
N PRO A 188 -28.42 -1.30 -5.31
CA PRO A 188 -27.50 -1.43 -6.44
C PRO A 188 -26.80 -0.11 -6.77
N LEU A 189 -25.51 -0.18 -7.07
CA LEU A 189 -24.79 0.96 -7.62
C LEU A 189 -25.21 1.18 -9.09
N ARG A 190 -25.03 2.42 -9.54
CA ARG A 190 -25.16 2.85 -10.92
C ARG A 190 -23.76 2.92 -11.53
N GLU A 191 -23.57 2.31 -12.70
CA GLU A 191 -22.29 2.28 -13.42
C GLU A 191 -22.29 3.31 -14.56
N VAL A 192 -21.22 4.09 -14.64
CA VAL A 192 -20.93 5.02 -15.73
C VAL A 192 -19.76 4.47 -16.53
N ASN A 193 -20.05 4.10 -17.78
CA ASN A 193 -19.12 3.50 -18.74
C ASN A 193 -18.68 4.53 -19.81
N GLU A 194 -18.47 5.77 -19.40
CA GLU A 194 -18.00 6.85 -20.26
C GLU A 194 -16.50 7.09 -20.09
N ASP A 195 -15.90 7.80 -21.06
CA ASP A 195 -14.54 8.29 -20.93
C ASP A 195 -14.46 9.38 -19.87
N ALA A 196 -13.41 9.32 -19.03
CA ALA A 196 -13.17 10.27 -17.96
C ALA A 196 -14.40 10.58 -17.06
N PRO A 197 -15.08 9.56 -16.50
CA PRO A 197 -16.38 9.73 -15.85
C PRO A 197 -16.33 10.64 -14.60
N TYR A 198 -15.15 10.74 -14.00
CA TYR A 198 -14.89 11.52 -12.79
C TYR A 198 -14.78 13.04 -13.02
N GLU A 199 -14.71 13.51 -14.27
CA GLU A 199 -14.66 14.97 -14.57
C GLU A 199 -15.99 15.67 -14.27
N ILE A 200 -17.08 14.91 -14.16
CA ILE A 200 -18.42 15.41 -13.89
C ILE A 200 -18.93 14.78 -12.58
N GLN A 201 -19.66 15.55 -11.78
CA GLN A 201 -20.27 15.07 -10.54
C GLN A 201 -21.35 14.00 -10.80
N PRO A 202 -21.54 13.01 -9.89
CA PRO A 202 -22.54 11.95 -10.02
C PRO A 202 -23.98 12.44 -10.26
N ALA A 203 -24.39 13.56 -9.65
CA ALA A 203 -25.72 14.16 -9.84
C ALA A 203 -26.03 14.43 -11.32
N ASN A 204 -25.05 14.85 -12.11
CA ASN A 204 -25.27 15.07 -13.55
C ASN A 204 -25.58 13.77 -14.29
N TYR A 205 -24.92 12.66 -13.95
CA TYR A 205 -25.25 11.36 -14.54
C TYR A 205 -26.63 10.88 -14.09
N LEU A 206 -27.00 11.10 -12.83
CA LEU A 206 -28.31 10.77 -12.30
C LEU A 206 -29.43 11.55 -13.01
N MET A 207 -29.32 12.87 -13.10
CA MET A 207 -30.31 13.75 -13.73
C MET A 207 -30.52 13.42 -15.21
N ASN A 208 -29.43 13.18 -15.94
CA ASN A 208 -29.47 12.89 -17.37
C ASN A 208 -29.68 11.40 -17.70
N LYS A 209 -29.86 10.55 -16.68
CA LYS A 209 -30.02 9.09 -16.83
C LYS A 209 -28.89 8.43 -17.64
N ARG A 210 -27.65 8.93 -17.50
CA ARG A 210 -26.46 8.45 -18.21
C ARG A 210 -25.69 7.42 -17.39
N PHE A 211 -26.33 6.28 -17.13
CA PHE A 211 -25.75 5.19 -16.36
C PHE A 211 -26.45 3.86 -16.70
N THR A 212 -25.84 2.76 -16.29
CA THR A 212 -26.47 1.43 -16.26
C THR A 212 -26.72 1.00 -14.82
N GLU A 213 -27.82 0.30 -14.56
CA GLU A 213 -28.04 -0.34 -13.26
C GLU A 213 -27.20 -1.61 -13.16
N VAL A 214 -26.53 -1.79 -12.02
CA VAL A 214 -25.86 -3.06 -11.75
C VAL A 214 -26.92 -4.09 -11.39
N ASN A 215 -26.90 -5.21 -12.10
CA ASN A 215 -27.70 -6.35 -11.70
C ASN A 215 -27.05 -7.02 -10.47
N ILE A 216 -27.76 -7.01 -9.35
CA ILE A 216 -27.28 -7.53 -8.07
C ILE A 216 -27.73 -8.97 -7.77
N GLU A 217 -28.22 -9.72 -8.78
CA GLU A 217 -28.82 -11.08 -8.66
C GLU A 217 -28.37 -11.84 -7.40
N SER A 218 -29.14 -11.72 -6.32
CA SER A 218 -29.02 -12.42 -5.03
C SER A 218 -27.66 -12.47 -4.30
N HIS A 219 -26.54 -12.03 -4.88
CA HIS A 219 -25.21 -12.16 -4.29
C HIS A 219 -24.95 -11.17 -3.16
N THR A 220 -25.77 -10.12 -3.05
CA THR A 220 -25.76 -9.21 -1.88
C THR A 220 -26.21 -9.89 -0.60
N ALA A 221 -26.82 -11.08 -0.67
CA ALA A 221 -27.17 -11.91 0.48
C ALA A 221 -26.14 -13.01 0.76
N ASP A 222 -25.16 -13.23 -0.13
CA ASP A 222 -24.16 -14.27 0.04
C ASP A 222 -23.23 -13.93 1.23
N PRO A 223 -23.11 -14.80 2.24
CA PRO A 223 -22.33 -14.50 3.44
C PRO A 223 -20.84 -14.26 3.16
N VAL A 224 -20.26 -14.93 2.16
CA VAL A 224 -18.85 -14.79 1.80
C VAL A 224 -18.63 -13.46 1.09
N VAL A 225 -19.53 -13.09 0.17
CA VAL A 225 -19.49 -11.80 -0.53
C VAL A 225 -19.67 -10.64 0.44
N LEU A 226 -20.59 -10.75 1.41
CA LEU A 226 -20.77 -9.76 2.48
C LEU A 226 -19.53 -9.63 3.37
N ARG A 227 -18.90 -10.74 3.76
CA ARG A 227 -17.64 -10.71 4.52
C ARG A 227 -16.53 -10.06 3.71
N TYR A 228 -16.40 -10.41 2.42
CA TYR A 228 -15.43 -9.77 1.54
C TYR A 228 -15.65 -8.25 1.46
N ALA A 229 -16.91 -7.83 1.36
CA ALA A 229 -17.26 -6.42 1.27
C ALA A 229 -16.87 -5.63 2.51
N GLN A 230 -17.14 -6.19 3.69
CA GLN A 230 -16.70 -5.62 4.96
C GLN A 230 -15.16 -5.55 5.03
N LEU A 231 -14.49 -6.67 4.73
CA LEU A 231 -13.02 -6.77 4.77
C LEU A 231 -12.31 -5.75 3.86
N ILE A 232 -12.81 -5.52 2.65
CA ILE A 232 -12.20 -4.55 1.74
C ILE A 232 -12.48 -3.11 2.16
N GLN A 233 -13.63 -2.84 2.76
CA GLN A 233 -13.93 -1.53 3.35
C GLN A 233 -13.02 -1.26 4.56
N ASP A 234 -12.87 -2.21 5.48
CA ASP A 234 -12.01 -2.06 6.65
C ASP A 234 -10.56 -1.89 6.24
N ALA A 235 -10.08 -2.69 5.29
CA ALA A 235 -8.72 -2.59 4.75
C ALA A 235 -8.44 -1.22 4.08
N LEU A 236 -9.48 -0.57 3.55
CA LEU A 236 -9.39 0.74 2.94
C LEU A 236 -9.22 1.87 3.98
N GLU A 237 -9.72 1.66 5.20
CA GLU A 237 -9.65 2.60 6.32
C GLU A 237 -8.46 2.35 7.27
N LEU A 238 -7.69 1.27 7.05
CA LEU A 238 -6.53 0.97 7.88
C LEU A 238 -5.48 2.09 7.84
N ALA A 239 -5.05 2.51 9.02
CA ALA A 239 -3.94 3.45 9.19
C ALA A 239 -2.62 2.89 8.63
N VAL A 240 -2.40 1.58 8.81
CA VAL A 240 -1.22 0.86 8.34
C VAL A 240 -1.65 -0.24 7.36
N PRO A 241 -1.03 -0.35 6.18
CA PRO A 241 -1.35 -1.40 5.22
C PRO A 241 -1.09 -2.80 5.76
N LEU A 242 -1.81 -3.77 5.22
CA LEU A 242 -1.66 -5.17 5.60
C LEU A 242 -0.25 -5.72 5.32
N ASP A 243 0.36 -6.32 6.35
CA ASP A 243 1.63 -7.03 6.18
C ASP A 243 1.40 -8.43 5.60
N PHE A 244 1.81 -8.64 4.34
CA PHE A 244 1.61 -9.89 3.61
C PHE A 244 2.27 -11.14 4.21
N LYS A 245 3.26 -10.97 5.08
CA LYS A 245 3.86 -12.08 5.82
C LYS A 245 2.94 -12.47 6.97
N VAL A 246 2.46 -11.47 7.73
CA VAL A 246 1.52 -11.68 8.84
C VAL A 246 0.21 -12.27 8.31
N THR A 247 -0.41 -11.66 7.31
CA THR A 247 -1.66 -12.17 6.74
C THR A 247 -1.47 -13.58 6.16
N GLY A 248 -0.33 -13.87 5.53
CA GLY A 248 0.00 -15.22 5.07
C GLY A 248 0.09 -16.26 6.18
N GLN A 249 0.65 -15.89 7.35
CA GLN A 249 0.72 -16.79 8.51
C GLN A 249 -0.67 -17.06 9.08
N VAL A 250 -1.48 -16.02 9.24
CA VAL A 250 -2.85 -16.10 9.74
C VAL A 250 -3.70 -16.96 8.81
N LEU A 251 -3.69 -16.68 7.51
CA LEU A 251 -4.44 -17.44 6.52
C LEU A 251 -3.97 -18.90 6.43
N PHE A 252 -2.65 -19.15 6.51
CA PHE A 252 -2.13 -20.51 6.54
C PHE A 252 -2.63 -21.29 7.76
N LYS A 253 -2.64 -20.66 8.94
CA LYS A 253 -3.20 -21.26 10.16
C LYS A 253 -4.68 -21.61 9.94
N GLN A 254 -5.47 -20.67 9.43
CA GLN A 254 -6.91 -20.85 9.20
C GLN A 254 -7.20 -21.94 8.14
N SER A 255 -6.37 -22.03 7.10
CA SER A 255 -6.54 -23.01 6.01
C SER A 255 -6.49 -24.48 6.46
N LYS A 256 -5.89 -24.77 7.62
CA LYS A 256 -5.77 -26.14 8.14
C LYS A 256 -7.13 -26.79 8.43
N GLU A 257 -8.16 -25.99 8.69
CA GLU A 257 -9.53 -26.47 8.96
C GLU A 257 -10.25 -26.96 7.69
N PHE A 258 -9.78 -26.57 6.50
CA PHE A 258 -10.50 -26.77 5.24
C PHE A 258 -9.96 -27.92 4.37
N ASN A 259 -9.02 -28.72 4.89
CA ASN A 259 -8.38 -29.84 4.17
C ASN A 259 -7.86 -29.48 2.76
N ILE A 260 -7.41 -28.24 2.56
CA ILE A 260 -6.83 -27.76 1.30
C ILE A 260 -5.30 -27.92 1.27
N ARG A 261 -4.71 -28.04 0.08
CA ARG A 261 -3.24 -27.99 -0.09
C ARG A 261 -2.74 -26.56 -0.19
N THR A 262 -1.53 -26.34 0.29
CA THR A 262 -0.83 -25.04 0.26
C THR A 262 0.37 -25.02 -0.69
N SER A 263 0.61 -26.13 -1.39
CA SER A 263 1.68 -26.31 -2.36
C SER A 263 1.13 -26.49 -3.77
N ALA A 264 1.92 -26.09 -4.77
CA ALA A 264 1.58 -26.27 -6.18
C ALA A 264 1.41 -27.73 -6.60
N LYS A 265 2.07 -28.65 -5.88
CA LYS A 265 1.95 -30.10 -6.07
C LYS A 265 1.06 -30.70 -4.97
N GLY A 266 0.33 -31.76 -5.31
CA GLY A 266 -0.51 -32.53 -4.39
C GLY A 266 -1.90 -32.82 -4.96
N ASN A 267 -2.64 -33.74 -4.33
CA ASN A 267 -3.93 -34.21 -4.84
C ASN A 267 -5.13 -33.66 -4.06
N LYS A 268 -4.89 -32.82 -3.04
CA LYS A 268 -5.97 -32.15 -2.32
C LYS A 268 -6.43 -30.91 -3.07
N LYS A 269 -7.65 -30.50 -2.77
CA LYS A 269 -8.27 -29.25 -3.22
C LYS A 269 -7.40 -28.03 -2.88
N THR A 270 -7.37 -27.03 -3.77
CA THR A 270 -6.65 -25.76 -3.57
C THR A 270 -7.51 -24.72 -2.84
N LEU A 271 -6.93 -23.57 -2.47
CA LEU A 271 -7.71 -22.44 -1.97
C LEU A 271 -8.58 -21.86 -3.09
N SER A 272 -8.05 -21.80 -4.31
CA SER A 272 -8.79 -21.36 -5.50
C SER A 272 -10.05 -22.20 -5.74
N ASP A 273 -9.94 -23.53 -5.65
CA ASP A 273 -11.10 -24.43 -5.73
C ASP A 273 -12.11 -24.14 -4.61
N LEU A 274 -11.64 -23.78 -3.41
CA LEU A 274 -12.52 -23.46 -2.28
C LEU A 274 -13.26 -22.15 -2.49
N MET A 275 -12.61 -21.15 -3.08
CA MET A 275 -13.25 -19.91 -3.49
C MET A 275 -14.32 -20.18 -4.55
N ILE A 276 -14.03 -21.00 -5.57
CA ILE A 276 -14.99 -21.33 -6.64
C ILE A 276 -16.23 -22.03 -6.08
N GLU A 277 -16.06 -22.95 -5.14
CA GLU A 277 -17.20 -23.69 -4.55
C GLU A 277 -18.07 -22.86 -3.60
N GLN A 278 -17.52 -21.81 -2.97
CA GLN A 278 -18.24 -21.01 -1.98
C GLN A 278 -18.82 -19.69 -2.50
N LEU A 279 -18.38 -19.21 -3.66
CA LEU A 279 -18.75 -17.88 -4.15
C LEU A 279 -19.75 -17.96 -5.32
N PRO A 280 -20.68 -17.00 -5.43
CA PRO A 280 -21.62 -16.95 -6.55
C PRO A 280 -20.92 -16.85 -7.91
N ASP A 281 -21.37 -17.69 -8.83
CA ASP A 281 -20.77 -17.88 -10.14
C ASP A 281 -20.71 -16.60 -10.99
N TYR A 282 -21.76 -15.79 -10.93
CA TYR A 282 -21.83 -14.49 -11.61
C TYR A 282 -20.83 -13.49 -11.05
N TRP A 283 -20.76 -13.40 -9.71
CA TRP A 283 -19.89 -12.47 -9.01
C TRP A 283 -18.41 -12.76 -9.28
N LEU A 284 -18.02 -14.04 -9.27
CA LEU A 284 -16.66 -14.46 -9.66
C LEU A 284 -16.32 -14.09 -11.09
N SER A 285 -17.22 -14.34 -12.05
CA SER A 285 -17.00 -13.97 -13.46
C SER A 285 -16.78 -12.46 -13.63
N LYS A 286 -17.52 -11.63 -12.88
CA LYS A 286 -17.44 -10.17 -12.97
C LYS A 286 -16.16 -9.61 -12.33
N HIS A 287 -15.85 -10.02 -11.11
CA HIS A 287 -14.81 -9.38 -10.29
C HIS A 287 -13.49 -10.14 -10.25
N PHE A 288 -13.51 -11.45 -10.45
CA PHE A 288 -12.33 -12.33 -10.42
C PHE A 288 -12.29 -13.29 -11.62
N PRO A 289 -12.33 -12.78 -12.87
CA PRO A 289 -12.47 -13.64 -14.06
C PRO A 289 -11.34 -14.66 -14.23
N ASN A 290 -10.14 -14.36 -13.72
CA ASN A 290 -8.99 -15.27 -13.78
C ASN A 290 -9.13 -16.48 -12.84
N LEU A 291 -9.96 -16.38 -11.79
CA LEU A 291 -10.26 -17.50 -10.90
C LEU A 291 -11.18 -18.51 -11.59
N LYS A 292 -12.14 -18.01 -12.38
CA LYS A 292 -13.18 -18.84 -13.01
C LYS A 292 -12.73 -19.54 -14.31
N LYS A 293 -11.73 -19.01 -15.00
CA LYS A 293 -11.26 -19.58 -16.28
C LYS A 293 -10.58 -20.95 -16.15
N GLU A 294 -10.26 -21.36 -14.92
CA GLU A 294 -9.33 -22.44 -14.65
C GLU A 294 -10.06 -23.72 -14.22
N ARG A 295 -9.43 -24.87 -14.48
CA ARG A 295 -10.00 -26.18 -14.16
C ARG A 295 -9.87 -26.46 -12.66
N HIS A 296 -10.87 -27.15 -12.11
CA HIS A 296 -10.82 -27.65 -10.73
C HIS A 296 -9.55 -28.48 -10.50
N GLY A 297 -8.88 -28.25 -9.38
CA GLY A 297 -7.62 -28.88 -9.01
C GLY A 297 -6.38 -28.19 -9.58
N THR A 298 -6.51 -27.17 -10.43
CA THR A 298 -5.36 -26.39 -10.92
C THR A 298 -4.90 -25.39 -9.86
N TYR A 299 -3.59 -25.33 -9.62
CA TYR A 299 -2.99 -24.36 -8.70
C TYR A 299 -2.84 -22.99 -9.36
N LEU A 300 -3.45 -21.97 -8.78
CA LEU A 300 -3.40 -20.58 -9.25
C LEU A 300 -2.54 -19.75 -8.32
N SER A 301 -1.30 -19.50 -8.73
CA SER A 301 -0.33 -18.75 -7.91
C SER A 301 -0.87 -17.41 -7.40
N SER A 302 -1.69 -16.69 -8.18
CA SER A 302 -2.29 -15.41 -7.79
C SER A 302 -3.22 -15.52 -6.57
N PHE A 303 -3.88 -16.65 -6.36
CA PHE A 303 -4.82 -16.88 -5.26
C PHE A 303 -4.23 -17.81 -4.20
N ASP A 304 -3.58 -18.91 -4.59
CA ASP A 304 -3.07 -19.93 -3.67
C ASP A 304 -1.78 -19.51 -2.97
N ASP A 305 -0.90 -18.70 -3.60
CA ASP A 305 0.33 -18.25 -2.94
C ASP A 305 0.05 -17.31 -1.76
N VAL A 306 -1.19 -16.82 -1.57
CA VAL A 306 -1.53 -16.02 -0.39
C VAL A 306 -1.30 -16.77 0.93
N LEU A 307 -1.37 -18.12 0.89
CA LEU A 307 -1.08 -19.00 2.03
C LEU A 307 0.42 -19.22 2.27
N ARG A 308 1.31 -18.76 1.37
CA ARG A 308 2.76 -19.01 1.47
C ARG A 308 3.48 -17.91 2.23
N LEU A 309 4.39 -18.29 3.11
CA LEU A 309 5.11 -17.34 3.98
C LEU A 309 6.19 -16.52 3.27
N ASN A 310 6.68 -17.01 2.13
CA ASN A 310 7.85 -16.45 1.42
C ASN A 310 7.52 -15.91 0.02
N GLY A 311 6.23 -15.78 -0.33
CA GLY A 311 5.81 -15.23 -1.61
C GLY A 311 6.03 -13.72 -1.68
N ASN A 312 6.80 -13.26 -2.67
CA ASN A 312 6.85 -11.84 -3.02
C ASN A 312 5.60 -11.48 -3.83
N GLY A 313 4.93 -10.38 -3.51
CA GLY A 313 3.92 -9.77 -4.40
C GLY A 313 2.50 -10.35 -4.32
N LYS A 314 1.97 -10.57 -3.11
CA LYS A 314 0.56 -10.94 -2.92
C LYS A 314 -0.37 -9.76 -3.20
N SER A 315 -1.50 -10.01 -3.84
CA SER A 315 -2.59 -9.02 -4.01
C SER A 315 -3.34 -8.87 -2.68
N CYS A 316 -3.57 -7.62 -2.23
CA CYS A 316 -4.41 -7.37 -1.06
C CYS A 316 -5.83 -7.88 -1.30
N MET A 317 -6.42 -7.60 -2.47
CA MET A 317 -7.76 -8.08 -2.82
C MET A 317 -7.87 -9.62 -2.75
N ASN A 318 -6.86 -10.35 -3.23
CA ASN A 318 -6.87 -11.82 -3.17
C ASN A 318 -6.65 -12.33 -1.74
N THR A 319 -5.87 -11.60 -0.93
CA THR A 319 -5.67 -11.89 0.50
C THR A 319 -6.97 -11.72 1.28
N LEU A 320 -7.72 -10.65 0.99
CA LEU A 320 -9.02 -10.38 1.62
C LEU A 320 -10.09 -11.37 1.13
N LEU A 321 -10.07 -11.77 -0.14
CA LEU A 321 -10.95 -12.83 -0.65
C LEU A 321 -10.68 -14.17 0.05
N ALA A 322 -9.41 -14.52 0.25
CA ALA A 322 -9.03 -15.70 1.00
C ALA A 322 -9.52 -15.64 2.45
N ALA A 323 -9.41 -14.47 3.08
CA ALA A 323 -9.94 -14.27 4.42
C ALA A 323 -11.47 -14.43 4.47
N ALA A 324 -12.20 -13.88 3.51
CA ALA A 324 -13.66 -14.01 3.43
C ALA A 324 -14.13 -15.47 3.37
N VAL A 325 -13.37 -16.33 2.69
CA VAL A 325 -13.65 -17.76 2.54
C VAL A 325 -13.23 -18.57 3.77
N LEU A 326 -12.09 -18.24 4.38
CA LEU A 326 -11.50 -19.02 5.48
C LEU A 326 -12.02 -18.63 6.87
N PHE A 327 -12.49 -17.40 7.05
CA PHE A 327 -13.04 -16.90 8.30
C PHE A 327 -14.56 -16.87 8.28
N LYS A 328 -15.16 -17.12 9.45
CA LYS A 328 -16.61 -17.01 9.65
C LYS A 328 -17.05 -15.56 9.89
N ASN A 329 -16.14 -14.70 10.35
CA ASN A 329 -16.40 -13.29 10.68
C ASN A 329 -15.29 -12.39 10.10
N ALA A 330 -15.67 -11.25 9.53
CA ALA A 330 -14.75 -10.25 8.95
C ALA A 330 -13.92 -9.53 10.03
N ASP A 331 -14.53 -9.14 11.15
CA ASP A 331 -13.87 -8.47 12.27
C ASP A 331 -12.76 -9.34 12.87
N GLU A 332 -13.01 -10.64 13.02
CA GLU A 332 -12.02 -11.61 13.49
C GLU A 332 -10.80 -11.66 12.56
N ALA A 333 -11.03 -11.70 11.24
CA ALA A 333 -9.96 -11.70 10.26
C ALA A 333 -9.14 -10.39 10.30
N ILE A 334 -9.77 -9.22 10.36
CA ILE A 334 -9.08 -7.92 10.48
C ILE A 334 -8.31 -7.83 11.80
N PHE A 335 -8.90 -8.28 12.89
CA PHE A 335 -8.26 -8.29 14.20
C PHE A 335 -6.98 -9.15 14.16
N GLU A 336 -7.05 -10.37 13.65
CA GLU A 336 -5.86 -11.24 13.51
C GLU A 336 -4.82 -10.62 12.56
N PHE A 337 -5.25 -9.99 11.47
CA PHE A 337 -4.33 -9.33 10.54
C PHE A 337 -3.61 -8.12 11.13
N THR A 338 -4.21 -7.41 12.06
CA THR A 338 -3.66 -6.17 12.64
C THR A 338 -2.94 -6.42 13.96
N GLN A 339 -3.43 -7.34 14.80
CA GLN A 339 -2.83 -7.65 16.11
C GLN A 339 -1.37 -8.13 15.98
N HIS A 340 -1.09 -8.95 14.96
CA HIS A 340 0.25 -9.52 14.74
C HIS A 340 1.21 -8.61 13.97
N GLN A 341 0.73 -7.51 13.35
CA GLN A 341 1.60 -6.54 12.68
C GLN A 341 2.59 -5.89 13.64
N TYR A 342 2.17 -5.64 14.88
CA TYR A 342 3.01 -5.05 15.91
C TYR A 342 3.90 -6.07 16.64
N LYS A 343 3.64 -7.38 16.47
CA LYS A 343 4.35 -8.46 17.14
C LYS A 343 5.28 -9.25 16.23
N CYS A 344 5.59 -8.76 15.03
CA CYS A 344 6.40 -9.50 14.07
C CYS A 344 7.72 -9.90 14.74
N PRO A 345 7.92 -11.19 15.09
CA PRO A 345 9.09 -11.57 15.86
C PRO A 345 10.31 -11.28 14.99
N PRO A 346 11.38 -10.68 15.56
CA PRO A 346 12.60 -10.47 14.82
C PRO A 346 12.97 -11.82 14.21
N LYS A 347 13.13 -11.85 12.88
CA LYS A 347 13.50 -13.09 12.17
C LYS A 347 14.59 -13.75 12.99
N ALA A 348 14.38 -15.00 13.41
CA ALA A 348 15.43 -15.82 13.97
C ALA A 348 16.53 -15.84 12.90
N LYS A 349 17.56 -15.01 13.09
CA LYS A 349 18.71 -15.01 12.20
C LYS A 349 19.27 -16.43 12.32
N PRO A 350 19.62 -17.10 11.20
CA PRO A 350 20.51 -18.25 11.33
C PRO A 350 21.71 -17.77 12.17
N LYS A 351 21.90 -18.37 13.36
CA LYS A 351 22.94 -18.00 14.31
C LYS A 351 24.29 -18.47 13.77
N ILE A 352 24.76 -17.82 12.71
CA ILE A 352 26.18 -17.88 12.38
C ILE A 352 26.84 -16.87 13.30
N SER A 353 27.79 -17.35 14.09
CA SER A 353 28.56 -16.49 14.96
C SER A 353 29.39 -15.53 14.13
N ASP A 354 29.54 -14.30 14.60
CA ASP A 354 30.41 -13.31 13.92
C ASP A 354 31.85 -13.84 13.83
N LYS A 355 32.27 -14.65 14.82
CA LYS A 355 33.53 -15.39 14.81
C LYS A 355 33.65 -16.32 13.59
N ALA A 356 32.65 -17.14 13.29
CA ALA A 356 32.69 -18.03 12.12
C ALA A 356 32.75 -17.25 10.80
N ILE A 357 32.05 -16.10 10.71
CA ILE A 357 32.13 -15.23 9.52
C ILE A 357 33.54 -14.67 9.36
N ILE A 358 34.15 -14.17 10.45
CA ILE A 358 35.50 -13.60 10.42
C ILE A 358 36.54 -14.68 10.06
N GLU A 359 36.48 -15.87 10.67
CA GLU A 359 37.40 -16.98 10.40
C GLU A 359 37.35 -17.42 8.95
N SER A 360 36.14 -17.66 8.42
CA SER A 360 35.94 -18.01 7.01
C SER A 360 36.33 -16.85 6.08
N TYR A 361 36.07 -15.60 6.46
CA TYR A 361 36.47 -14.42 5.68
C TYR A 361 38.00 -14.31 5.55
N ILE A 362 38.74 -14.57 6.63
CA ILE A 362 40.21 -14.63 6.61
C ILE A 362 40.67 -15.80 5.74
N LYS A 363 40.10 -17.01 5.95
CA LYS A 363 40.41 -18.22 5.18
C LYS A 363 40.27 -18.03 3.67
N PHE A 364 39.25 -17.29 3.24
CA PHE A 364 38.99 -17.02 1.82
C PHE A 364 39.39 -15.61 1.38
N GLN A 365 40.24 -14.91 2.13
CA GLN A 365 40.84 -13.63 1.76
C GLN A 365 39.79 -12.59 1.30
N GLY A 366 38.67 -12.51 2.01
CA GLY A 366 37.58 -11.57 1.71
C GLY A 366 36.69 -11.95 0.51
N ASN A 367 36.77 -13.18 0.00
CA ASN A 367 35.86 -13.68 -1.02
C ASN A 367 34.53 -14.16 -0.42
N ILE A 368 33.59 -13.23 -0.27
CA ILE A 368 32.26 -13.47 0.33
C ILE A 368 31.48 -14.60 -0.34
N LYS A 369 31.65 -14.85 -1.65
CA LYS A 369 30.97 -15.97 -2.32
C LYS A 369 31.43 -17.33 -1.77
N ARG A 370 32.74 -17.47 -1.51
CA ARG A 370 33.32 -18.69 -0.94
C ARG A 370 32.98 -18.84 0.55
N VAL A 371 32.99 -17.73 1.29
CA VAL A 371 32.52 -17.71 2.69
C VAL A 371 31.06 -18.14 2.78
N ALA A 372 30.20 -17.69 1.84
CA ALA A 372 28.79 -18.08 1.80
C ALA A 372 28.62 -19.57 1.52
N ALA A 373 29.40 -20.12 0.60
CA ALA A 373 29.41 -21.55 0.29
C ALA A 373 29.87 -22.39 1.49
N GLU A 374 30.92 -21.99 2.21
CA GLU A 374 31.41 -22.71 3.40
C GLU A 374 30.41 -22.70 4.55
N LEU A 375 29.76 -21.56 4.79
CA LEU A 375 28.80 -21.40 5.90
C LEU A 375 27.37 -21.84 5.52
N ASN A 376 27.19 -22.44 4.33
CA ASN A 376 25.91 -22.85 3.78
C ASN A 376 24.84 -21.73 3.85
N GLN A 377 25.21 -20.53 3.39
CA GLN A 377 24.34 -19.36 3.34
C GLN A 377 24.18 -18.83 1.92
N SER A 378 23.12 -18.06 1.69
CA SER A 378 23.03 -17.26 0.46
C SER A 378 24.05 -16.12 0.48
N TYR A 379 24.61 -15.81 -0.70
CA TYR A 379 25.56 -14.71 -0.89
C TYR A 379 25.01 -13.39 -0.34
N ASP A 380 23.76 -13.05 -0.64
CA ASP A 380 23.15 -11.77 -0.21
C ASP A 380 23.05 -11.66 1.31
N THR A 381 22.67 -12.75 1.98
CA THR A 381 22.55 -12.79 3.45
C THR A 381 23.91 -12.57 4.10
N LEU A 382 24.93 -13.26 3.61
CA LEU A 382 26.26 -13.15 4.14
C LEU A 382 26.91 -11.80 3.80
N TYR A 383 26.72 -11.30 2.58
CA TYR A 383 27.25 -9.99 2.16
C TYR A 383 26.71 -8.88 3.05
N ALA A 384 25.39 -8.86 3.30
CA ALA A 384 24.78 -7.91 4.22
C ALA A 384 25.34 -8.05 5.64
N ARG A 385 25.53 -9.28 6.14
CA ARG A 385 26.08 -9.51 7.50
C ARG A 385 27.55 -9.09 7.60
N ALA A 386 28.39 -9.47 6.64
CA ALA A 386 29.79 -9.10 6.55
C ALA A 386 29.96 -7.57 6.50
N ALA A 387 29.13 -6.86 5.72
CA ALA A 387 29.12 -5.40 5.70
C ALA A 387 28.81 -4.79 7.09
N THR A 388 27.88 -5.37 7.87
CA THR A 388 27.63 -4.91 9.25
C THR A 388 28.79 -5.16 10.22
N LEU A 389 29.70 -6.06 9.87
CA LEU A 389 30.93 -6.35 10.61
C LEU A 389 32.13 -5.53 10.11
N GLY A 390 31.94 -4.65 9.12
CA GLY A 390 33.04 -3.92 8.50
C GLY A 390 33.93 -4.78 7.60
N LEU A 391 33.41 -5.88 7.04
CA LEU A 391 34.12 -6.84 6.21
C LEU A 391 33.68 -6.71 4.72
N PRO A 392 34.30 -5.83 3.92
CA PRO A 392 33.96 -5.65 2.51
C PRO A 392 34.35 -6.84 1.63
N ALA A 393 33.77 -6.97 0.44
CA ALA A 393 34.29 -7.94 -0.51
C ALA A 393 35.66 -7.47 -1.05
N LEU A 394 36.70 -8.30 -0.89
CA LEU A 394 38.06 -8.01 -1.39
C LEU A 394 38.34 -8.66 -2.76
N THR A 395 37.35 -9.33 -3.34
CA THR A 395 37.45 -9.86 -4.70
C THR A 395 37.73 -8.74 -5.69
N ASN A 396 38.72 -8.94 -6.56
CA ASN A 396 39.16 -7.99 -7.58
C ASN A 396 39.82 -6.72 -7.02
N VAL A 397 40.28 -6.73 -5.76
CA VAL A 397 41.18 -5.70 -5.23
C VAL A 397 42.61 -6.09 -5.60
N ASN A 398 43.27 -5.27 -6.43
CA ASN A 398 44.66 -5.51 -6.80
C ASN A 398 45.62 -5.26 -5.62
N ARG A 399 46.86 -5.75 -5.71
CA ARG A 399 47.85 -5.65 -4.62
C ARG A 399 48.17 -4.20 -4.21
N ALA A 400 48.27 -3.29 -5.19
CA ALA A 400 48.54 -1.88 -4.92
C ALA A 400 47.40 -1.22 -4.11
N THR A 401 46.15 -1.47 -4.51
CA THR A 401 44.94 -0.99 -3.81
C THR A 401 44.86 -1.57 -2.41
N PHE A 402 45.12 -2.87 -2.25
CA PHE A 402 45.13 -3.52 -0.95
C PHE A 402 46.18 -2.91 0.00
N ASN A 403 47.40 -2.67 -0.50
CA ASN A 403 48.46 -2.02 0.27
C ASN A 403 48.09 -0.59 0.65
N ALA A 404 47.48 0.17 -0.26
CA ALA A 404 46.99 1.52 0.03
C ALA A 404 45.92 1.50 1.13
N ILE A 405 44.96 0.58 1.08
CA ILE A 405 43.94 0.41 2.13
C ILE A 405 44.61 0.15 3.48
N MET A 406 45.63 -0.72 3.51
CA MET A 406 46.39 -1.02 4.73
C MET A 406 47.15 0.19 5.25
N SER A 407 47.76 1.01 4.38
CA SER A 407 48.45 2.23 4.78
C SER A 407 47.48 3.26 5.37
N PHE A 408 46.31 3.45 4.76
CA PHE A 408 45.26 4.32 5.27
C PHE A 408 44.83 3.92 6.70
N PHE A 409 44.53 2.63 6.92
CA PHE A 409 44.17 2.14 8.26
C PHE A 409 45.32 2.17 9.28
N ARG A 410 46.57 2.39 8.82
CA ARG A 410 47.74 2.64 9.67
C ARG A 410 48.00 4.12 9.93
N GLY A 411 47.11 5.01 9.46
CA GLY A 411 47.19 6.45 9.72
C GLY A 411 47.78 7.28 8.59
N GLU A 412 48.03 6.70 7.41
CA GLU A 412 48.35 7.50 6.23
C GLU A 412 47.14 8.30 5.76
N ASP A 413 47.38 9.52 5.26
CA ASP A 413 46.32 10.37 4.73
C ASP A 413 45.57 9.71 3.55
N PHE A 414 44.28 10.04 3.42
CA PHE A 414 43.41 9.49 2.39
C PHE A 414 43.91 9.81 0.97
N LEU A 415 44.27 11.08 0.72
CA LEU A 415 44.73 11.53 -0.61
C LEU A 415 46.09 10.92 -0.93
N THR A 416 46.97 10.79 0.07
CA THR A 416 48.25 10.10 -0.11
C THR A 416 48.05 8.62 -0.46
N SER A 417 47.13 7.94 0.22
CA SER A 417 46.87 6.50 0.01
C SER A 417 46.27 6.23 -1.37
N ILE A 418 45.27 7.02 -1.79
CA ILE A 418 44.51 6.78 -3.03
C ILE A 418 45.30 7.13 -4.29
N ASN A 419 46.24 8.09 -4.21
CA ASN A 419 47.05 8.54 -5.34
C ASN A 419 48.31 7.68 -5.59
N LYS A 420 48.52 6.60 -4.85
CA LYS A 420 49.65 5.70 -5.08
C LYS A 420 49.54 5.01 -6.45
N PRO A 421 50.66 4.83 -7.18
CA PRO A 421 50.64 4.16 -8.49
C PRO A 421 49.96 2.79 -8.45
N GLY A 422 49.03 2.55 -9.38
CA GLY A 422 48.33 1.27 -9.53
C GLY A 422 47.14 1.05 -8.57
N VAL A 423 46.84 2.01 -7.69
CA VAL A 423 45.62 1.97 -6.87
C VAL A 423 44.39 2.16 -7.76
N ASN A 424 43.35 1.36 -7.53
CA ASN A 424 42.03 1.55 -8.09
C ASN A 424 41.18 2.40 -7.12
N PRO A 425 40.88 3.67 -7.45
CA PRO A 425 40.18 4.59 -6.54
C PRO A 425 38.78 4.11 -6.14
N GLU A 426 38.02 3.57 -7.10
CA GLU A 426 36.65 3.09 -6.84
C GLU A 426 36.62 1.93 -5.84
N LYS A 427 37.56 0.99 -5.98
CA LYS A 427 37.69 -0.15 -5.07
C LYS A 427 38.21 0.28 -3.71
N PHE A 428 39.16 1.20 -3.67
CA PHE A 428 39.65 1.80 -2.44
C PHE A 428 38.50 2.43 -1.66
N GLU A 429 37.74 3.34 -2.29
CA GLU A 429 36.62 4.05 -1.66
C GLU A 429 35.52 3.09 -1.18
N SER A 430 35.14 2.12 -2.01
CA SER A 430 34.12 1.14 -1.66
C SER A 430 34.50 0.32 -0.42
N VAL A 431 35.77 -0.05 -0.27
CA VAL A 431 36.27 -0.80 0.89
C VAL A 431 36.20 0.06 2.15
N ILE A 432 36.69 1.31 2.10
CA ILE A 432 36.67 2.24 3.24
C ILE A 432 35.24 2.52 3.68
N ARG A 433 34.32 2.76 2.74
CA ARG A 433 32.91 3.06 3.04
C ARG A 433 32.21 1.93 3.79
N ILE A 434 32.48 0.67 3.42
CA ILE A 434 31.90 -0.49 4.09
C ILE A 434 32.58 -0.74 5.44
N ALA A 435 33.92 -0.66 5.51
CA ALA A 435 34.66 -0.83 6.75
C ALA A 435 34.27 0.20 7.83
N GLY A 436 34.02 1.45 7.43
CA GLY A 436 33.53 2.52 8.30
C GLY A 436 32.03 2.45 8.65
N GLY A 437 31.29 1.45 8.16
CA GLY A 437 29.84 1.35 8.34
C GLY A 437 29.40 1.29 9.80
N GLN A 438 30.19 0.65 10.68
CA GLN A 438 29.90 0.60 12.12
C GLN A 438 30.00 1.98 12.77
N LEU A 439 31.06 2.73 12.45
CA LEU A 439 31.24 4.10 12.93
C LEU A 439 30.09 5.00 12.47
N SER A 440 29.69 4.90 11.19
CA SER A 440 28.52 5.60 10.66
C SER A 440 27.23 5.28 11.43
N SER A 441 26.99 4.00 11.74
CA SER A 441 25.84 3.59 12.55
C SER A 441 25.87 4.18 13.97
N THR A 442 27.04 4.21 14.61
CA THR A 442 27.23 4.78 15.95
C THR A 442 27.03 6.30 15.96
N ILE A 443 27.58 7.02 14.99
CA ILE A 443 27.40 8.47 14.84
C ILE A 443 25.90 8.81 14.69
N ASN A 444 25.15 8.01 13.92
CA ASN A 444 23.71 8.22 13.77
C ASN A 444 22.95 7.99 15.09
N LYS A 445 23.40 7.06 15.94
CA LYS A 445 22.82 6.90 17.29
C LYS A 445 23.12 8.10 18.18
N PHE A 446 24.33 8.66 18.12
CA PHE A 446 24.67 9.90 18.83
C PHE A 446 23.82 11.09 18.40
N LYS A 447 23.57 11.24 17.08
CA LYS A 447 22.68 12.29 16.59
C LYS A 447 21.28 12.17 17.18
N ARG A 448 20.72 10.96 17.24
CA ARG A 448 19.39 10.71 17.82
C ARG A 448 19.33 10.99 19.33
N SER A 449 20.37 10.64 20.08
CA SER A 449 20.43 10.98 21.51
C SER A 449 20.54 12.49 21.71
N MET A 450 21.33 13.21 20.90
CA MET A 450 21.46 14.67 21.01
C MET A 450 20.18 15.42 20.63
N SER A 451 19.40 14.93 19.67
CA SER A 451 18.12 15.54 19.28
C SER A 451 17.01 15.35 20.33
N SER A 452 17.08 14.28 21.13
CA SER A 452 16.11 14.01 22.20
C SER A 452 16.38 14.80 23.48
N THR A 453 17.62 15.24 23.72
CA THR A 453 17.98 16.06 24.89
C THR A 453 17.65 17.55 24.74
N LYS A 454 17.25 18.02 23.54
CA LYS A 454 16.83 19.41 23.31
C LYS A 454 15.32 19.66 23.50
N LEU A 455 14.58 18.62 23.90
CA LEU A 455 13.13 18.66 24.16
C LEU A 455 12.79 18.48 25.66
N SER A 456 13.79 18.53 26.52
CA SER A 456 13.69 18.65 27.99
C SER A 456 14.36 19.95 28.41
#